data_AF-A0A7Y3IDD0-F1
#
_entry.id   AF-A0A7Y3IDD0-F1
#
_cell.length_a   1.000
_cell.length_b   1.000
_cell.length_c   1.000
_cell.angle_alpha   90.00
_cell.angle_beta   90.00
_cell.angle_gamma   90.00
#
_symmetry.space_group_name_H-M   'P 1'
#
loop_
_entity.id
_entity.type
_entity.pdbx_description
1 polymer ?
#
loop_
_entity_poly.entity_id
_entity_poly.type
_entity_poly.pdbx_seq_one_letter_code
_entity_poly.pdbx_strand_id
1 'polypeptide(L)'
;RSVAEFMSAPTYTAAPEAGLYSLADFFLTHHQRRLPILVKDRLVGLVSRRDVLRGIQEMIRRGALPLPAELRGPSLYPSAADTSPGVIGTRLDD
;
A
#
# COMPACT_ATOMS: atom_id res chain seq x y z
N ARG A 1 31.22 0.74 -15.48
CA ARG A 1 30.23 1.64 -14.85
C ARG A 1 29.78 1.00 -13.54
N SER A 2 29.72 1.77 -12.46
CA SER A 2 29.31 1.32 -11.13
C SER A 2 27.80 1.51 -10.92
N VAL A 3 27.20 0.76 -9.99
CA VAL A 3 25.79 0.94 -9.60
C VAL A 3 25.53 2.36 -9.09
N ALA A 4 26.54 2.98 -8.49
CA ALA A 4 26.46 4.35 -7.98
C ALA A 4 26.15 5.39 -9.06
N GLU A 5 26.44 5.10 -10.34
CA GLU A 5 26.11 5.97 -11.47
C GLU A 5 24.61 5.96 -11.85
N PHE A 6 23.85 5.00 -11.34
CA PHE A 6 22.44 4.80 -11.70
C PHE A 6 21.48 4.89 -10.51
N MET A 7 21.98 4.86 -9.28
CA MET A 7 21.16 4.97 -8.08
C MET A 7 20.69 6.42 -7.85
N SER A 8 19.55 6.58 -7.19
CA SER A 8 19.08 7.89 -6.72
C SER A 8 19.31 8.00 -5.22
N ALA A 9 19.87 9.13 -4.77
CA ALA A 9 20.08 9.47 -3.37
C ALA A 9 19.91 11.00 -3.19
N PRO A 10 19.43 11.49 -2.03
CA PRO A 10 18.96 10.72 -0.86
C PRO A 10 17.61 10.02 -1.12
N THR A 11 17.32 8.97 -0.36
CA THR A 11 16.06 8.23 -0.44
C THR A 11 15.23 8.46 0.81
N TYR A 12 13.91 8.54 0.67
CA TYR A 12 13.00 8.51 1.82
C TYR A 12 13.12 7.19 2.57
N THR A 13 12.92 7.22 3.89
CA THR A 13 12.94 6.03 4.75
C THR A 13 11.89 6.19 5.86
N ALA A 14 11.52 5.10 6.53
CA ALA A 14 10.66 5.13 7.70
C ALA A 14 11.18 4.22 8.82
N ALA A 15 10.72 4.46 10.05
CA ALA A 15 10.96 3.59 11.19
C ALA A 15 9.98 2.38 11.19
N PRO A 16 10.31 1.25 11.83
CA PRO A 16 9.42 0.08 11.89
C PRO A 16 8.08 0.35 12.56
N GLU A 17 8.01 1.34 13.44
CA GLU A 17 6.82 1.72 14.18
C GLU A 17 5.87 2.60 13.34
N ALA A 18 6.26 2.96 12.11
CA ALA A 18 5.41 3.74 11.20
C ALA A 18 4.09 3.01 10.93
N GLY A 19 2.99 3.70 11.22
CA GLY A 19 1.66 3.15 11.06
C GLY A 19 1.25 2.95 9.61
N LEU A 20 0.30 2.05 9.38
CA LEU A 20 -0.19 1.70 8.05
C LEU A 20 -0.78 2.91 7.30
N TYR A 21 -1.50 3.79 8.01
CA TYR A 21 -2.07 5.01 7.44
C TYR A 21 -0.99 6.02 7.02
N SER A 22 0.04 6.22 7.83
CA SER A 22 1.17 7.10 7.46
C SER A 22 1.93 6.56 6.26
N LEU A 23 2.08 5.24 6.15
CA LEU A 23 2.71 4.61 4.98
C LEU A 23 1.83 4.77 3.73
N ALA A 24 0.50 4.66 3.87
CA ALA A 24 -0.45 4.89 2.79
C ALA A 24 -0.38 6.34 2.29
N ASP A 25 -0.46 7.31 3.21
CA ASP A 25 -0.36 8.73 2.93
C ASP A 25 0.97 9.07 2.24
N PHE A 26 2.09 8.54 2.74
CA PHE A 26 3.39 8.69 2.11
C PHE A 26 3.38 8.25 0.64
N PHE A 27 2.81 7.08 0.33
CA PHE A 27 2.77 6.59 -1.05
C PHE A 27 1.79 7.31 -1.98
N LEU A 28 0.78 7.96 -1.42
CA LEU A 28 -0.16 8.81 -2.18
C LEU A 28 0.46 10.17 -2.49
N THR A 29 1.20 10.73 -1.54
CA THR A 29 1.83 12.05 -1.64
C THR A 29 3.18 12.00 -2.38
N HIS A 30 3.87 10.85 -2.36
CA HIS A 30 5.18 10.68 -2.99
C HIS A 30 5.13 9.65 -4.12
N HIS A 31 5.83 9.94 -5.22
CA HIS A 31 5.96 9.03 -6.37
C HIS A 31 6.92 7.84 -6.13
N GLN A 32 7.09 7.42 -4.86
CA GLN A 32 7.91 6.28 -4.50
C GLN A 32 7.11 4.98 -4.59
N ARG A 33 7.74 3.94 -5.13
CA ARG A 33 7.12 2.60 -5.25
C ARG A 33 7.36 1.73 -4.02
N ARG A 34 8.46 2.01 -3.32
CA ARG A 34 8.96 1.26 -2.17
C ARG A 34 9.61 2.22 -1.18
N LEU A 35 9.53 1.89 0.10
CA LEU A 35 10.07 2.68 1.20
C LEU A 35 10.95 1.77 2.08
N PRO A 36 12.27 2.01 2.12
CA PRO A 36 13.18 1.34 3.05
C PRO A 36 12.80 1.62 4.50
N ILE A 37 12.85 0.57 5.34
CA ILE A 37 12.62 0.66 6.77
C ILE A 37 13.95 0.52 7.51
N LEU A 38 14.29 1.50 8.33
CA LEU A 38 15.57 1.59 9.04
C LEU A 38 15.39 1.46 10.56
N VAL A 39 16.31 0.76 11.22
CA VAL A 39 16.51 0.82 12.68
C VAL A 39 17.95 1.21 12.94
N LYS A 40 18.19 2.37 13.58
CA LYS A 40 19.55 2.87 13.86
C LYS A 40 20.43 2.83 12.60
N ASP A 41 19.92 3.39 11.50
CA ASP A 41 20.54 3.43 10.16
C ASP A 41 20.82 2.08 9.48
N ARG A 42 20.33 0.97 10.05
CA ARG A 42 20.38 -0.34 9.43
C ARG A 42 19.08 -0.63 8.70
N LEU A 43 19.17 -1.03 7.43
CA LEU A 43 18.04 -1.55 6.67
C LEU A 43 17.52 -2.84 7.30
N VAL A 44 16.28 -2.81 7.78
CA VAL A 44 15.59 -3.96 8.38
C VAL A 44 14.43 -4.47 7.54
N GLY A 45 13.97 -3.68 6.57
CA GLY A 45 12.84 -4.08 5.73
C GLY A 45 12.59 -3.13 4.57
N LEU A 46 11.61 -3.51 3.75
CA LEU A 46 11.16 -2.75 2.60
C LEU A 46 9.64 -2.88 2.51
N VAL A 47 8.94 -1.76 2.51
CA VAL A 47 7.48 -1.73 2.35
C VAL A 47 7.17 -1.20 0.96
N SER A 48 6.25 -1.85 0.25
CA SER A 48 5.69 -1.34 -1.01
C SER A 48 4.24 -0.91 -0.85
N ARG A 49 3.73 -0.19 -1.86
CA ARG A 49 2.30 0.14 -1.98
C ARG A 49 1.40 -1.10 -1.85
N ARG A 50 1.85 -2.24 -2.41
CA ARG A 50 1.11 -3.50 -2.35
C ARG A 50 1.05 -4.07 -0.94
N ASP A 51 2.10 -3.90 -0.16
CA ASP A 51 2.15 -4.39 1.22
C ASP A 51 1.21 -3.59 2.11
N VAL A 52 1.11 -2.27 1.88
CA VAL A 52 0.11 -1.42 2.55
C VAL A 52 -1.31 -1.90 2.25
N LEU A 53 -1.64 -2.12 0.97
CA LEU A 53 -2.96 -2.65 0.58
C LEU A 53 -3.26 -4.02 1.21
N ARG A 54 -2.27 -4.93 1.24
CA ARG A 54 -2.39 -6.23 1.91
C ARG A 54 -2.66 -6.10 3.40
N GLY A 55 -1.95 -5.19 4.07
CA GLY A 55 -2.16 -4.89 5.49
C GLY A 55 -3.58 -4.38 5.77
N ILE A 56 -4.09 -3.47 4.93
CA ILE A 56 -5.45 -2.94 5.05
C ILE A 56 -6.47 -4.06 4.86
N GLN A 57 -6.34 -4.87 3.81
CA GLN A 57 -7.24 -6.00 3.57
C GLN A 57 -7.26 -6.99 4.74
N GLU A 58 -6.10 -7.23 5.36
CA GLU A 58 -6.02 -8.09 6.55
C GLU A 58 -6.71 -7.46 7.77
N MET A 59 -6.59 -6.15 7.98
CA MET A 59 -7.33 -5.44 9.02
C MET A 59 -8.85 -5.52 8.81
N ILE A 60 -9.31 -5.40 7.56
CA ILE A 60 -10.74 -5.55 7.22
C ILE A 60 -11.21 -6.97 7.54
N ARG A 61 -10.49 -7.99 7.09
CA ARG A 61 -10.82 -9.40 7.36
C ARG A 61 -10.92 -9.70 8.86
N ARG A 62 -10.06 -9.07 9.67
CA ARG A 62 -10.05 -9.23 11.13
C ARG A 62 -11.12 -8.41 11.85
N GLY A 63 -11.91 -7.61 11.13
CA GLY A 63 -12.86 -6.66 11.74
C GLY A 63 -12.17 -5.59 12.60
N ALA A 64 -10.87 -5.37 12.40
CA ALA A 64 -10.02 -4.51 13.22
C ALA A 64 -10.00 -3.05 12.75
N LEU A 65 -10.57 -2.76 11.57
CA LEU A 65 -10.93 -1.40 11.20
C LEU A 65 -12.26 -1.02 11.86
N PRO A 66 -12.36 0.13 12.55
CA PRO A 66 -13.64 0.72 12.88
C PRO A 66 -14.27 1.26 11.60
N LEU A 67 -14.70 0.35 10.72
CA LEU A 67 -15.59 0.71 9.63
C LEU A 67 -16.97 1.00 10.25
N PRO A 68 -17.56 2.16 9.94
CA PRO A 68 -18.98 2.42 10.18
C PRO A 68 -19.81 1.22 9.72
N ALA A 69 -20.88 0.90 10.44
CA ALA A 69 -21.66 -0.31 10.20
C ALA A 69 -22.16 -0.41 8.75
N GLU A 70 -22.46 0.74 8.14
CA GLU A 70 -22.85 0.91 6.73
C GLU A 70 -21.78 0.45 5.72
N LEU A 71 -20.50 0.42 6.10
CA LEU A 71 -19.40 -0.07 5.27
C LEU A 71 -19.05 -1.54 5.56
N ARG A 72 -19.79 -2.22 6.46
CA ARG A 72 -19.59 -3.65 6.79
C ARG A 72 -20.36 -4.61 5.86
N GLY A 73 -20.75 -4.14 4.68
CA GLY A 73 -21.37 -4.96 3.64
C GLY A 73 -20.37 -5.81 2.84
N PRO A 74 -20.86 -6.74 1.98
CA PRO A 74 -19.99 -7.42 1.04
C PRO A 74 -19.25 -6.37 0.21
N SER A 75 -17.93 -6.56 0.09
CA SER A 75 -17.04 -5.62 -0.59
C SER A 75 -17.66 -5.13 -1.90
N LEU A 76 -17.96 -3.82 -2.00
CA LEU A 76 -18.40 -3.19 -3.25
C LEU A 76 -17.29 -3.18 -4.32
N TYR A 77 -16.06 -3.52 -3.91
CA TYR A 77 -14.99 -3.90 -4.82
C TYR A 77 -15.07 -5.41 -5.05
N PRO A 78 -15.21 -5.88 -6.30
CA PRO A 78 -15.09 -7.30 -6.59
C PRO A 78 -13.73 -7.77 -6.07
N SER A 79 -13.73 -8.76 -5.19
CA SER A 79 -12.49 -9.44 -4.83
C SER A 79 -11.92 -10.05 -6.12
N ALA A 80 -10.60 -10.24 -6.19
CA ALA A 80 -10.00 -11.00 -7.29
C ALA A 80 -10.57 -12.44 -7.38
N ALA A 81 -11.24 -12.93 -6.32
CA ALA A 81 -11.99 -14.18 -6.31
C ALA A 81 -13.38 -14.09 -6.98
N ASP A 82 -13.92 -12.87 -7.17
CA ASP A 82 -15.27 -12.62 -7.72
C ASP A 82 -15.25 -12.23 -9.20
N THR A 83 -14.06 -12.11 -9.81
CA THR A 83 -13.96 -11.76 -11.24
C THR A 83 -14.14 -13.00 -12.09
N SER A 84 -15.40 -13.38 -12.34
CA SER A 84 -15.74 -14.19 -13.52
C SER A 84 -15.26 -13.45 -14.77
N PRO A 85 -14.66 -14.12 -15.77
CA PRO A 85 -14.16 -13.45 -16.96
C PRO A 85 -15.35 -12.91 -17.77
N GLY A 86 -15.62 -11.61 -17.67
CA GLY A 86 -16.75 -11.05 -18.43
C GLY A 86 -17.14 -9.59 -18.24
N VAL A 87 -16.57 -8.82 -17.31
CA VAL A 87 -16.99 -7.41 -17.15
C VAL A 87 -15.84 -6.44 -17.37
N ILE A 88 -15.74 -5.94 -18.60
CA ILE A 88 -15.01 -4.71 -18.93
C ILE A 88 -15.92 -3.55 -18.50
N GLY A 89 -15.59 -2.94 -17.36
CA GLY A 89 -16.27 -1.75 -16.86
C GLY A 89 -15.90 -0.53 -17.70
N THR A 90 -16.94 0.14 -18.17
CA THR A 90 -16.96 1.25 -19.13
C THR A 90 -16.30 2.54 -18.62
N ARG A 91 -15.48 3.13 -19.50
CA ARG A 91 -15.25 4.57 -19.76
C ARG A 91 -15.72 5.55 -18.68
N LEU A 92 -14.74 6.16 -17.98
CA LEU A 92 -14.90 7.46 -17.33
C LEU A 92 -14.62 8.54 -18.39
N ASP A 93 -15.67 9.16 -18.93
CA ASP A 93 -15.59 10.50 -19.49
C ASP A 93 -16.44 11.39 -18.57
N ASP A 94 -15.81 12.40 -17.99
CA ASP A 94 -16.32 13.76 -17.76
C ASP A 94 -15.09 14.69 -17.62
#